data_AF-A0A952EFW3-F1
#
_entry.id   AF-A0A952EFW3-F1
#
_cell.length_a   1.000
_cell.length_b   1.000
_cell.length_c   1.000
_cell.angle_alpha   90.00
_cell.angle_beta   90.00
_cell.angle_gamma   90.00
#
_symmetry.space_group_name_H-M   'P 1'
#
loop_
_entity.id
_entity.type
_entity.pdbx_description
1 polymer ?
#
loop_
_entity_poly.entity_id
_entity_poly.type
_entity_poly.pdbx_seq_one_letter_code
_entity_poly.pdbx_strand_id
1 'polypeptide(L)' 'MISPDAPETLQAAAISVKALLTKAPIDETIALHPSMAEKLVLMR' A
#
# COMPACT_ATOMS: atom_id res chain seq x y z
N MET A 1 6.87 -2.41 -6.91
CA MET A 1 6.76 -0.95 -7.07
C MET A 1 8.10 -0.45 -7.55
N ILE A 2 8.15 0.12 -8.76
CA ILE A 2 9.37 0.71 -9.33
C ILE A 2 8.96 2.14 -9.71
N SER A 3 9.33 3.10 -8.87
CA SER A 3 9.06 4.53 -9.04
C SER A 3 10.05 5.34 -8.20
N PRO A 4 10.26 6.63 -8.51
CA PRO A 4 11.06 7.53 -7.68
C PRO A 4 10.59 7.57 -6.22
N ASP A 5 9.27 7.54 -6.00
CA ASP A 5 8.64 7.67 -4.67
C ASP A 5 8.45 6.31 -3.94
N ALA A 6 9.14 5.27 -4.41
CA ALA A 6 9.05 3.93 -3.82
C ALA A 6 9.56 3.87 -2.38
N PRO A 7 10.66 4.55 -1.99
CA PRO A 7 11.14 4.57 -0.59
C PRO A 7 10.08 5.09 0.40
N GLU A 8 9.34 6.13 0.03
CA GLU A 8 8.32 6.76 0.84
C GLU A 8 7.11 5.83 1.02
N THR A 9 6.66 5.22 -0.08
CA THR A 9 5.50 4.32 -0.06
C THR A 9 5.82 2.98 0.63
N LEU A 10 7.07 2.53 0.59
CA LEU A 10 7.52 1.29 1.24
C LEU A 10 7.31 1.32 2.77
N GLN A 11 7.44 2.47 3.41
CA GLN A 11 7.30 2.58 4.86
C GLN A 11 5.89 2.22 5.34
N ALA A 12 4.86 2.68 4.62
CA ALA A 12 3.47 2.32 4.91
C ALA A 12 3.23 0.81 4.73
N ALA A 13 3.73 0.23 3.64
CA ALA A 13 3.62 -1.21 3.39
C ALA A 13 4.35 -2.04 4.47
N ALA A 14 5.52 -1.58 4.93
CA ALA A 14 6.28 -2.24 5.98
C ALA A 14 5.54 -2.29 7.32
N ILE A 15 4.79 -1.23 7.67
CA ILE A 15 3.94 -1.21 8.87
C ILE A 15 2.84 -2.29 8.76
N SER A 16 2.15 -2.37 7.62
CA SER A 16 1.12 -3.39 7.39
C SER A 16 1.64 -4.81 7.52
N VAL A 17 2.85 -5.07 6.99
CA VAL A 17 3.53 -6.37 7.14
C VAL A 17 3.91 -6.62 8.61
N LYS A 18 4.46 -5.63 9.30
CA LYS A 18 4.84 -5.75 10.72
C LYS A 18 3.63 -6.01 11.63
N ALA A 19 2.48 -5.45 11.27
CA ALA A 19 1.20 -5.67 11.95
C ALA A 19 0.54 -7.01 11.57
N LEU A 20 1.17 -7.83 10.71
CA LEU A 20 0.66 -9.13 10.25
C LEU A 20 -0.73 -9.02 9.60
N LEU A 21 -1.00 -7.90 8.92
CA LEU A 21 -2.25 -7.73 8.21
C LEU A 21 -2.32 -8.72 7.03
N THR A 22 -3.47 -9.38 6.90
CA THR A 22 -3.80 -10.13 5.69
C THR A 22 -4.33 -9.18 4.62
N LYS A 23 -4.77 -9.71 3.48
CA LYS A 23 -5.25 -8.89 2.36
C LYS A 23 -6.54 -8.12 2.67
N ALA A 24 -7.47 -8.68 3.45
CA ALA A 24 -8.77 -8.06 3.66
C ALA A 24 -8.70 -6.63 4.28
N PRO A 25 -7.93 -6.37 5.36
CA PRO A 25 -7.77 -5.01 5.87
C PRO A 25 -7.12 -4.01 4.88
N ILE A 26 -6.27 -4.51 3.99
CA ILE A 26 -5.65 -3.68 2.95
C ILE A 26 -6.68 -3.31 1.87
N ASP A 27 -7.62 -4.20 1.56
CA ASP A 27 -8.72 -3.95 0.61
C ASP A 27 -9.80 -3.02 1.15
N GLU A 28 -9.97 -3.00 2.48
CA GLU A 28 -10.86 -2.06 3.16
C GLU A 28 -10.29 -0.64 3.20
N THR A 29 -9.02 -0.45 2.83
CA THR A 29 -8.38 0.86 2.80
C THR A 29 -8.78 1.64 1.54
N ILE A 30 -9.31 2.85 1.73
CA ILE A 30 -9.70 3.74 0.61
C ILE A 30 -8.47 4.16 -0.19
N ALA A 31 -8.56 4.03 -1.51
CA ALA A 31 -7.53 4.49 -2.44
C ALA A 31 -7.39 6.02 -2.45
N LEU A 32 -6.15 6.51 -2.36
CA LEU A 32 -5.84 7.92 -2.55
C LEU A 32 -5.47 8.20 -4.02
N HIS A 33 -6.41 8.79 -4.74
CA HIS A 33 -6.25 9.10 -6.17
C HIS A 33 -5.91 10.60 -6.40
N PRO A 34 -4.98 10.94 -7.31
CA PRO A 34 -4.11 10.07 -8.11
C PRO A 34 -2.76 9.82 -7.41
N SER A 35 -2.39 8.56 -7.17
CA SER A 35 -1.08 8.24 -6.60
C SER A 35 -0.52 6.90 -7.08
N MET A 36 0.80 6.73 -7.12
CA MET A 36 1.36 5.39 -7.36
C MET A 36 1.03 4.43 -6.20
N ALA A 37 0.87 4.96 -4.99
CA ALA A 37 0.59 4.21 -3.77
C ALA A 37 -0.80 3.55 -3.78
N GLU A 38 -1.79 4.10 -4.48
CA GLU A 38 -3.16 3.54 -4.54
C GLU A 38 -3.16 2.09 -5.06
N LYS A 39 -2.16 1.72 -5.87
CA LYS A 39 -2.00 0.35 -6.38
C LYS A 39 -1.74 -0.69 -5.29
N LEU A 40 -1.29 -0.30 -4.10
CA LEU A 40 -1.12 -1.21 -2.96
C LEU A 40 -2.44 -1.73 -2.39
N VAL A 41 -3.51 -0.94 -2.51
CA VAL A 41 -4.84 -1.27 -1.97
C VAL A 41 -5.84 -1.71 -3.05
N LEU A 42 -5.42 -1.74 -4.32
CA LEU A 42 -6.25 -2.14 -5.46
C LEU A 42 -5.83 -3.47 -6.11
N MET A 43 -4.84 -4.18 -5.54
CA MET A 43 -4.40 -5.48 -6.04
C MET A 43 -5.54 -6.51 -5.93
N ARG A 44 -5.65 -7.45 -6.88
CA ARG A 44 -6.60 -8.57 -6.84
C ARG A 44 -5.88 -9.87 -6.57
#